data_AF-A0A9D7I0T9-F1
#
_entry.id   AF-A0A9D7I0T9-F1
#
_cell.length_a   1.000
_cell.length_b   1.000
_cell.length_c   1.000
_cell.angle_alpha   90.00
_cell.angle_beta   90.00
_cell.angle_gamma   90.00
#
_symmetry.space_group_name_H-M   'P 1'
#
loop_
_entity.id
_entity.type
_entity.pdbx_description
1 polymer ?
#
loop_
_entity_poly.entity_id
_entity_poly.type
_entity_poly.pdbx_seq_one_letter_code
_entity_poly.pdbx_strand_id
1 'polypeptide(L)'
;MRKLLFALVLFVSTSAYTQNTELLKPVIPVSDVQKNYESWQKYEREFVNLSADFKAIDSLFHTITKRELLEKLTSGNYLPLKMDTKDSSLLYQLIAINKKSSYDIGTDIKYTAMIELKNFKMEGLPLPDFNFVDLENHFYSTETTKGKIILIKCWFIKCVPCVAEMPR
;
A
#
# COMPACT_ATOMS: atom_id res chain seq x y z
N MET A 1 -14.00 -70.87 22.51
CA MET A 1 -14.23 -69.95 21.38
C MET A 1 -13.56 -68.61 21.69
N ARG A 2 -12.41 -68.36 21.08
CA ARG A 2 -11.48 -67.26 21.40
C ARG A 2 -11.79 -66.06 20.49
N LYS A 3 -12.39 -64.98 21.03
CA LYS A 3 -12.59 -63.73 20.28
C LYS A 3 -11.30 -62.89 20.39
N LEU A 4 -10.52 -62.83 19.31
CA LEU A 4 -9.44 -61.85 19.18
C LEU A 4 -10.06 -60.47 18.88
N LEU A 5 -9.81 -59.49 19.75
CA LEU A 5 -10.01 -58.07 19.45
C LEU A 5 -8.69 -57.53 18.89
N PHE A 6 -8.67 -57.18 17.60
CA PHE A 6 -7.59 -56.42 16.99
C PHE A 6 -7.87 -54.92 17.22
N ALA A 7 -7.06 -54.27 18.05
CA ALA A 7 -7.04 -52.82 18.19
C ALA A 7 -6.14 -52.24 17.09
N LEU A 8 -6.73 -51.53 16.14
CA LEU A 8 -6.04 -50.82 15.06
C LEU A 8 -5.52 -49.49 15.62
N VAL A 9 -4.23 -49.41 15.94
CA VAL A 9 -3.57 -48.16 16.33
C VAL A 9 -3.22 -47.37 15.07
N LEU A 10 -4.03 -46.36 14.75
CA LEU A 10 -3.75 -45.39 13.69
C LEU A 10 -2.66 -44.43 14.17
N PHE A 11 -1.44 -44.67 13.69
CA PHE A 11 -0.31 -43.77 13.86
C PHE A 11 -0.52 -42.54 12.96
N VAL A 12 -1.11 -41.47 13.51
CA VAL A 12 -1.22 -40.19 12.82
C VAL A 12 0.16 -39.53 12.86
N SER A 13 0.94 -39.73 11.81
CA SER A 13 2.19 -38.99 11.61
C SER A 13 1.84 -37.53 11.31
N THR A 14 1.99 -36.66 12.31
CA THR A 14 1.98 -35.22 12.10
C THR A 14 3.24 -34.87 11.31
N SER A 15 3.12 -34.73 10.00
CA SER A 15 4.13 -34.06 9.19
C SER A 15 4.15 -32.59 9.65
N ALA A 16 5.14 -32.22 10.46
CA ALA A 16 5.47 -30.82 10.65
C ALA A 16 5.83 -30.25 9.27
N TYR A 17 4.92 -29.47 8.70
CA TYR A 17 5.16 -28.75 7.47
C TYR A 17 6.16 -27.64 7.79
N THR A 18 7.45 -27.94 7.68
CA THR A 18 8.50 -26.91 7.71
C THR A 18 8.29 -26.03 6.50
N GLN A 19 7.63 -24.89 6.69
CA GLN A 19 7.65 -23.83 5.69
C GLN A 19 9.10 -23.36 5.60
N ASN A 20 9.72 -23.61 4.44
CA ASN A 20 10.92 -22.90 4.03
C ASN A 20 10.53 -21.42 3.86
N THR A 21 10.51 -20.66 4.95
CA THR A 21 10.48 -19.20 4.91
C THR A 21 11.85 -18.75 4.46
N GLU A 22 12.02 -18.70 3.15
CA GLU A 22 13.08 -17.89 2.57
C GLU A 22 12.94 -16.48 3.15
N LEU A 23 13.99 -16.02 3.85
CA LEU A 23 13.93 -14.82 4.67
C LEU A 23 13.50 -13.64 3.81
N LEU A 24 12.32 -13.09 4.11
CA LEU A 24 11.79 -11.90 3.46
C LEU A 24 12.77 -10.74 3.71
N LYS A 25 13.36 -10.18 2.65
CA LYS A 25 14.37 -9.12 2.74
C LYS A 25 13.85 -7.83 2.12
N PRO A 26 14.31 -6.66 2.60
CA PRO A 26 13.96 -5.40 1.97
C PRO A 26 14.72 -5.22 0.66
N VAL A 27 14.11 -4.52 -0.31
CA VAL A 27 14.73 -4.22 -1.61
C VAL A 27 15.97 -3.33 -1.46
N ILE A 28 15.98 -2.47 -0.44
CA ILE A 28 17.11 -1.62 -0.04
C ILE A 28 17.29 -1.76 1.48
N PRO A 29 18.53 -1.89 2.00
CA PRO A 29 18.77 -1.93 3.43
C PRO A 29 18.19 -0.71 4.16
N VAL A 30 17.56 -0.94 5.32
CA VAL A 30 16.93 0.13 6.11
C VAL A 30 17.91 1.24 6.50
N SER A 31 19.18 0.89 6.76
CA SER A 31 20.24 1.85 7.06
C SER A 31 20.47 2.86 5.95
N ASP A 32 20.31 2.42 4.70
CA ASP A 32 20.55 3.22 3.52
C ASP A 32 19.34 4.11 3.23
N VAL A 33 18.13 3.56 3.37
CA VAL A 33 16.87 4.32 3.26
C VAL A 33 16.83 5.50 4.23
N GLN A 34 17.26 5.29 5.48
CA GLN A 34 17.18 6.30 6.54
C GLN A 34 18.48 7.10 6.75
N LYS A 35 19.46 6.97 5.84
CA LYS A 35 20.77 7.60 5.97
C LYS A 35 20.68 9.12 6.07
N ASN A 36 19.85 9.73 5.22
CA ASN A 36 19.53 11.15 5.20
C ASN A 36 18.24 11.36 4.37
N TYR A 37 17.74 12.60 4.34
CA TYR A 37 16.50 12.93 3.64
C TYR A 37 16.57 12.66 2.12
N GLU A 38 17.72 12.89 1.48
CA GLU A 38 17.91 12.60 0.04
C GLU A 38 17.79 11.10 -0.26
N SER A 39 18.36 10.25 0.60
CA SER A 39 18.27 8.79 0.48
C SER A 39 16.83 8.32 0.66
N TRP A 40 16.11 8.89 1.63
CA TRP A 40 14.68 8.66 1.81
C TRP A 40 13.89 9.05 0.56
N GLN A 41 14.04 10.28 0.09
CA GLN A 41 13.30 10.78 -1.07
C GLN A 41 13.56 9.96 -2.33
N LYS A 42 14.81 9.51 -2.56
CA LYS A 42 15.13 8.63 -3.68
C LYS A 42 14.37 7.30 -3.57
N TYR A 43 14.43 6.70 -2.39
CA TYR A 43 13.73 5.45 -2.10
C TYR A 43 12.21 5.60 -2.24
N GLU A 44 11.63 6.67 -1.70
CA GLU A 44 10.19 6.93 -1.74
C GLU A 44 9.69 7.02 -3.17
N ARG A 45 10.33 7.84 -4.02
CA ARG A 45 9.95 8.02 -5.43
C ARG A 45 9.96 6.72 -6.23
N GLU A 46 10.83 5.78 -5.89
CA GLU A 46 11.02 4.54 -6.64
C GLU A 46 10.17 3.39 -6.11
N PHE A 47 9.98 3.31 -4.79
CA PHE A 47 9.43 2.10 -4.15
C PHE A 47 8.16 2.33 -3.33
N VAL A 48 7.75 3.57 -3.06
CA VAL A 48 6.59 3.88 -2.23
C VAL A 48 5.40 4.32 -3.09
N ASN A 49 4.35 3.52 -3.09
CA ASN A 49 3.07 3.81 -3.71
C ASN A 49 1.95 3.40 -2.73
N LEU A 50 1.56 4.35 -1.88
CA LEU A 50 0.57 4.13 -0.82
C LEU A 50 -0.89 4.20 -1.32
N SER A 51 -1.12 4.67 -2.54
CA SER A 51 -2.45 4.68 -3.16
C SER A 51 -2.80 3.33 -3.80
N ALA A 52 -1.81 2.56 -4.25
CA ALA A 52 -2.00 1.23 -4.82
C ALA A 52 -2.58 0.20 -3.83
N ASP A 53 -2.98 -0.95 -4.38
CA ASP A 53 -3.25 -2.14 -3.59
C ASP A 53 -1.94 -2.79 -3.15
N PHE A 54 -1.78 -2.98 -1.84
CA PHE A 54 -0.60 -3.60 -1.26
C PHE A 54 -0.93 -4.47 -0.05
N LYS A 55 -0.04 -5.42 0.21
CA LYS A 55 0.02 -6.19 1.45
C LYS A 55 0.91 -5.46 2.45
N ALA A 56 0.64 -5.63 3.74
CA ALA A 56 1.42 -5.01 4.79
C ALA A 56 1.72 -6.00 5.91
N ILE A 57 2.90 -5.84 6.51
CA ILE A 57 3.31 -6.53 7.72
C ILE A 57 3.88 -5.55 8.75
N ASP A 58 3.75 -5.85 10.02
CA ASP A 58 4.38 -5.08 11.10
C ASP A 58 5.87 -5.41 11.26
N SER A 59 6.51 -4.78 12.25
CA SER A 59 7.93 -5.03 12.58
C SER A 59 8.22 -6.45 13.08
N LEU A 60 7.19 -7.19 13.48
CA LEU A 60 7.25 -8.59 13.94
C LEU A 60 6.81 -9.58 12.84
N PHE A 61 6.63 -9.10 11.61
CA PHE A 61 6.19 -9.87 10.44
C PHE A 61 4.75 -10.39 10.53
N HIS A 62 3.91 -9.84 11.44
CA HIS A 62 2.48 -10.12 11.43
C HIS A 62 1.80 -9.32 10.32
N THR A 63 0.89 -9.96 9.59
CA THR A 63 0.06 -9.26 8.60
C THR A 63 -0.80 -8.19 9.25
N ILE A 64 -0.79 -7.01 8.66
CA ILE A 64 -1.67 -5.89 9.01
C ILE A 64 -2.38 -5.39 7.77
N THR A 65 -3.48 -4.68 7.96
CA THR A 65 -4.26 -4.07 6.88
C THR A 65 -3.58 -2.80 6.32
N LYS A 66 -3.94 -2.41 5.09
CA LYS A 66 -3.56 -1.10 4.50
C LYS A 66 -3.90 0.06 5.44
N ARG A 67 -5.08 0.01 6.06
CA ARG A 67 -5.53 1.02 7.04
C ARG A 67 -4.58 1.13 8.23
N GLU A 68 -4.26 0.00 8.89
CA GLU A 68 -3.40 -0.01 10.07
C GLU A 68 -2.00 0.51 9.75
N LEU A 69 -1.43 0.12 8.60
CA LEU A 69 -0.15 0.65 8.14
C LEU A 69 -0.24 2.18 7.95
N LEU A 70 -1.22 2.68 7.19
CA LEU A 70 -1.40 4.12 6.97
C LEU A 70 -1.57 4.90 8.28
N GLU A 71 -2.37 4.39 9.22
CA GLU A 71 -2.56 4.98 10.54
C GLU A 71 -1.25 5.06 11.32
N LYS A 72 -0.42 4.00 11.31
CA LYS A 72 0.90 4.03 11.94
C LYS A 72 1.85 5.04 11.30
N LEU A 73 1.82 5.17 9.97
CA LEU A 73 2.63 6.16 9.25
C LEU A 73 2.24 7.61 9.60
N THR A 74 0.97 7.89 9.90
CA THR A 74 0.54 9.24 10.33
C THR A 74 1.18 9.71 11.64
N SER A 75 1.78 8.80 12.42
CA SER A 75 2.54 9.18 13.60
C SER A 75 3.89 9.85 13.28
N GLY A 76 4.41 9.67 12.06
CA GLY A 76 5.74 10.11 11.67
C GLY A 76 6.88 9.35 12.36
N ASN A 77 6.59 8.24 13.04
CA ASN A 77 7.58 7.41 13.74
C ASN A 77 7.96 6.15 12.99
N TYR A 78 7.28 5.86 11.88
CA TYR A 78 7.46 4.65 11.10
C TYR A 78 7.56 5.00 9.62
N LEU A 79 8.24 4.14 8.85
CA LEU A 79 8.30 4.19 7.40
C LEU A 79 7.83 2.86 6.78
N PRO A 80 7.31 2.88 5.54
CA PRO A 80 6.98 1.68 4.78
C PRO A 80 8.20 1.18 4.00
N LEU A 81 8.78 0.05 4.45
CA LEU A 81 9.91 -0.59 3.79
C LEU A 81 9.43 -1.65 2.80
N LYS A 82 9.75 -1.49 1.51
CA LYS A 82 9.38 -2.38 0.41
C LYS A 82 10.16 -3.69 0.57
N MET A 83 9.42 -4.78 0.64
CA MET A 83 9.98 -6.12 0.71
C MET A 83 10.13 -6.70 -0.69
N ASP A 84 11.19 -7.49 -0.88
CA ASP A 84 11.41 -8.27 -2.08
C ASP A 84 10.47 -9.47 -2.08
N THR A 85 9.66 -9.59 -3.14
CA THR A 85 8.62 -10.61 -3.29
C THR A 85 8.78 -11.32 -4.63
N LYS A 86 8.73 -12.66 -4.61
CA LYS A 86 8.89 -13.48 -5.83
C LYS A 86 7.79 -13.23 -6.87
N ASP A 87 6.59 -12.93 -6.40
CA ASP A 87 5.40 -12.68 -7.23
C ASP A 87 5.30 -11.22 -7.68
N SER A 88 6.31 -10.39 -7.41
CA SER A 88 6.32 -8.95 -7.66
C SER A 88 5.20 -8.17 -6.96
N SER A 89 4.49 -8.80 -6.02
CA SER A 89 3.41 -8.13 -5.29
C SER A 89 3.96 -7.00 -4.41
N LEU A 90 3.16 -5.94 -4.26
CA LEU A 90 3.53 -4.81 -3.42
C LEU A 90 3.36 -5.20 -1.95
N LEU A 91 4.47 -5.34 -1.23
CA LEU A 91 4.51 -5.67 0.19
C LEU A 91 5.37 -4.65 0.93
N TYR A 92 4.79 -4.02 1.94
CA TYR A 92 5.48 -3.11 2.85
C TYR A 92 5.61 -3.70 4.25
N GLN A 93 6.78 -3.56 4.84
CA GLN A 93 7.01 -3.76 6.27
C GLN A 93 7.04 -2.42 6.99
N LEU A 94 6.31 -2.34 8.11
CA LEU A 94 6.35 -1.18 8.98
C LEU A 94 7.65 -1.19 9.81
N ILE A 95 8.49 -0.18 9.64
CA ILE A 95 9.79 -0.06 10.32
C ILE A 95 9.88 1.25 11.08
N ALA A 96 10.40 1.22 12.31
CA ALA A 96 10.60 2.42 13.11
C ALA A 96 11.68 3.34 12.51
N ILE A 97 11.45 4.64 12.57
CA ILE A 97 12.40 5.65 12.11
C ILE A 97 13.48 5.88 13.17
N ASN A 98 14.75 5.91 12.77
CA ASN A 98 15.87 6.21 13.65
C ASN A 98 15.94 7.72 13.95
N LYS A 99 15.71 8.09 15.21
CA LYS A 99 15.62 9.49 15.67
C LYS A 99 16.83 10.40 15.39
N LYS A 100 17.99 9.84 15.00
CA LYS A 100 19.22 10.61 14.75
C LYS A 100 19.29 11.28 13.37
N SER A 101 18.43 10.90 12.41
CA SER A 101 18.47 11.39 11.02
C SER A 101 17.11 11.89 10.49
N SER A 102 16.14 12.16 11.37
CA SER A 102 14.74 11.81 11.08
C SER A 102 13.66 12.88 11.09
N TYR A 103 13.92 14.14 11.49
CA TYR A 103 12.80 15.08 11.61
C TYR A 103 12.11 15.30 10.25
N ASP A 104 12.90 15.47 9.19
CA ASP A 104 12.36 15.72 7.85
C ASP A 104 11.71 14.46 7.24
N ILE A 105 12.32 13.28 7.44
CA ILE A 105 11.79 11.99 6.93
C ILE A 105 10.43 11.66 7.57
N GLY A 106 10.34 11.74 8.90
CA GLY A 106 9.10 11.41 9.61
C GLY A 106 7.98 12.40 9.29
N THR A 107 8.31 13.67 9.08
CA THR A 107 7.34 14.71 8.69
C THR A 107 6.80 14.47 7.29
N ASP A 108 7.66 14.14 6.34
CA ASP A 108 7.29 13.83 4.96
C ASP A 108 6.35 12.63 4.87
N ILE A 109 6.74 11.52 5.51
CA ILE A 109 5.92 10.30 5.59
C ILE A 109 4.56 10.59 6.23
N LYS A 110 4.55 11.35 7.33
CA LYS A 110 3.31 11.72 8.01
C LYS A 110 2.38 12.48 7.08
N TYR A 111 2.89 13.47 6.36
CA TYR A 111 2.09 14.29 5.45
C TYR A 111 1.47 13.44 4.33
N THR A 112 2.30 12.63 3.65
CA THR A 112 1.83 11.71 2.60
C THR A 112 0.82 10.71 3.15
N ALA A 113 1.09 10.09 4.29
CA ALA A 113 0.18 9.11 4.90
C ALA A 113 -1.16 9.73 5.35
N MET A 114 -1.19 10.99 5.79
CA MET A 114 -2.44 11.68 6.12
C MET A 114 -3.33 11.88 4.88
N ILE A 115 -2.73 12.23 3.74
CA ILE A 115 -3.44 12.34 2.46
C ILE A 115 -3.97 10.97 2.03
N GLU A 116 -3.13 9.95 2.05
CA GLU A 116 -3.50 8.62 1.57
C GLU A 116 -4.52 7.93 2.49
N LEU A 117 -4.43 8.12 3.81
CA LEU A 117 -5.46 7.64 4.73
C LEU A 117 -6.80 8.34 4.50
N LYS A 118 -6.79 9.63 4.17
CA LYS A 118 -8.02 10.35 3.78
C LYS A 118 -8.59 9.79 2.49
N ASN A 119 -7.76 9.58 1.47
CA ASN A 119 -8.18 9.01 0.18
C ASN A 119 -8.75 7.60 0.35
N PHE A 120 -8.06 6.73 1.08
CA PHE A 120 -8.51 5.38 1.39
C PHE A 120 -9.87 5.35 2.10
N LYS A 121 -10.15 6.31 2.98
CA LYS A 121 -11.47 6.43 3.64
C LYS A 121 -12.60 6.84 2.69
N MET A 122 -12.28 7.39 1.52
CA MET A 122 -13.26 7.74 0.48
C MET A 122 -13.52 6.57 -0.48
N GLU A 123 -12.67 5.54 -0.51
CA GLU A 123 -12.88 4.36 -1.34
C GLU A 123 -14.18 3.64 -0.96
N GLY A 124 -14.96 3.24 -1.97
CA GLY A 124 -16.25 2.57 -1.78
C GLY A 124 -17.41 3.49 -1.36
N LEU A 125 -17.15 4.77 -1.05
CA LEU A 125 -18.21 5.75 -0.85
C LEU A 125 -18.81 6.18 -2.20
N PRO A 126 -20.09 6.59 -2.23
CA PRO A 126 -20.68 7.22 -3.41
C PRO A 126 -19.86 8.44 -3.84
N LEU A 127 -19.65 8.58 -5.15
CA LEU A 127 -19.08 9.80 -5.71
C LEU A 127 -20.02 10.99 -5.36
N PRO A 128 -19.50 12.13 -4.87
CA PRO A 128 -20.31 13.31 -4.62
C PRO A 128 -21.05 13.77 -5.86
N ASP A 129 -22.22 14.38 -5.68
CA ASP A 129 -22.97 14.96 -6.79
C ASP A 129 -22.13 15.97 -7.56
N PHE A 130 -22.22 15.87 -8.89
CA PHE A 130 -21.47 16.73 -9.80
C PHE A 130 -22.37 17.22 -10.93
N ASN A 131 -21.98 18.36 -11.49
CA ASN A 131 -22.60 18.97 -12.68
C ASN A 131 -21.48 19.59 -13.52
N PHE A 132 -21.06 18.88 -14.55
CA PHE A 132 -20.02 19.32 -15.48
C PHE A 132 -20.61 19.68 -16.84
N VAL A 133 -19.93 20.61 -17.51
CA VAL A 133 -20.22 21.00 -18.89
C VAL A 133 -18.94 20.82 -19.70
N ASP A 134 -19.03 20.10 -20.82
CA ASP A 134 -17.88 19.94 -21.71
C ASP A 134 -17.70 21.14 -22.67
N LEU A 135 -16.69 21.08 -23.51
CA LEU A 135 -16.36 22.14 -24.48
C LEU A 135 -17.41 22.30 -25.59
N GLU A 136 -18.29 21.33 -25.75
CA GLU A 136 -19.37 21.31 -26.75
C GLU A 136 -20.73 21.68 -26.13
N ASN A 137 -20.75 22.11 -24.85
CA ASN A 137 -21.93 22.42 -24.05
C ASN A 137 -22.83 21.21 -23.72
N HIS A 138 -22.30 19.99 -23.73
CA HIS A 138 -23.03 18.84 -23.20
C HIS A 138 -22.95 18.79 -21.67
N PHE A 139 -24.07 18.44 -21.04
CA PHE A 139 -24.21 18.39 -19.58
C PHE A 139 -24.01 16.96 -19.04
N TYR A 140 -23.15 16.83 -18.04
CA TYR A 140 -22.88 15.58 -17.32
C TYR A 140 -23.19 15.76 -15.83
N SER A 141 -24.07 14.92 -15.30
CA SER A 141 -24.42 14.90 -13.87
C SER A 141 -24.53 13.48 -13.34
N THR A 142 -24.71 13.32 -12.04
CA THR A 142 -25.01 12.02 -11.40
C THR A 142 -26.14 11.29 -12.13
N GLU A 143 -27.18 12.01 -12.56
CA GLU A 143 -28.34 11.42 -13.24
C GLU A 143 -28.04 11.01 -14.68
N THR A 144 -27.38 11.87 -15.49
CA THR A 144 -27.11 11.57 -16.91
C THR A 144 -26.04 10.49 -17.11
N THR A 145 -25.28 10.20 -16.06
CA THR A 145 -24.20 9.20 -16.03
C THR A 145 -24.58 7.93 -15.28
N LYS A 146 -25.79 7.84 -14.73
CA LYS A 146 -26.27 6.69 -13.96
C LYS A 146 -26.14 5.38 -14.74
N GLY A 147 -25.59 4.36 -14.07
CA GLY A 147 -25.38 3.03 -14.66
C GLY A 147 -24.18 2.93 -15.60
N LYS A 148 -23.41 4.01 -15.80
CA LYS A 148 -22.16 4.01 -16.57
C LYS A 148 -20.96 3.93 -15.64
N ILE A 149 -19.85 3.40 -16.15
CA ILE A 149 -18.54 3.55 -15.52
C ILE A 149 -18.03 4.94 -15.88
N ILE A 150 -17.71 5.74 -14.86
CA ILE A 150 -17.21 7.10 -15.02
C ILE A 150 -15.72 7.10 -14.72
N LEU A 151 -14.91 7.57 -15.68
CA LEU A 151 -13.50 7.83 -15.48
C LEU A 151 -13.29 9.34 -15.34
N ILE A 152 -12.94 9.81 -14.14
CA ILE A 152 -12.60 11.21 -13.89
C ILE A 152 -11.09 11.39 -13.99
N LYS A 153 -10.63 12.08 -15.03
CA LYS A 153 -9.22 12.41 -15.23
C LYS A 153 -9.01 13.92 -15.09
N CYS A 154 -8.23 14.31 -14.08
CA CYS A 154 -7.92 15.71 -13.81
C CYS A 154 -6.57 16.09 -14.43
N TRP A 155 -6.54 17.18 -15.21
CA TRP A 155 -5.32 17.72 -15.80
C TRP A 155 -4.99 19.10 -15.26
N PHE A 156 -3.71 19.36 -15.04
CA PHE A 156 -3.24 20.70 -14.71
C PHE A 156 -2.87 21.46 -15.99
N ILE A 157 -3.73 22.39 -16.40
CA ILE A 157 -3.62 23.09 -17.68
C ILE A 157 -2.75 24.36 -17.65
N LYS A 158 -2.15 24.71 -16.49
CA LYS A 158 -1.33 25.93 -16.34
C LYS A 158 0.18 25.69 -16.51
N CYS A 159 0.58 24.51 -16.99
CA CYS A 159 1.98 24.12 -17.16
C CYS A 159 2.20 23.53 -18.56
N VAL A 160 3.18 24.05 -19.30
CA VAL A 160 3.45 23.66 -20.69
C VAL A 160 3.78 22.16 -20.83
N PRO A 161 4.72 21.60 -20.03
CA PRO A 161 4.93 20.14 -20.00
C PRO A 161 3.65 19.33 -19.71
N CYS A 162 2.85 19.73 -18.72
CA CYS A 162 1.63 19.00 -18.37
C CYS A 162 0.60 18.97 -19.51
N VAL A 163 0.50 20.06 -20.29
CA VAL A 163 -0.37 20.12 -21.47
C VAL A 163 0.18 19.25 -22.60
N ALA A 164 1.51 19.18 -22.77
CA ALA A 164 2.15 18.35 -23.79
C ALA A 164 1.95 16.83 -23.54
N GLU A 165 1.72 16.42 -22.29
CA GLU A 165 1.42 15.05 -21.88
C GLU A 165 -0.05 14.65 -22.07
N MET A 166 -0.94 15.60 -22.42
CA MET A 166 -2.35 15.29 -22.65
C MET A 166 -2.53 14.40 -23.90
N PRO A 167 -3.36 13.34 -23.83
CA PRO A 167 -3.70 12.50 -24.96
C PRO A 167 -4.23 13.34 -26.12
N ARG A 168 -3.81 12.98 -27.34
CA ARG A 168 -4.34 13.55 -28.59
C ARG A 168 -5.39 12.63 -29.19
#